data_AF-A0A953AGE3-F1
#
_entry.id   AF-A0A953AGE3-F1
#
_cell.length_a   1.000
_cell.length_b   1.000
_cell.length_c   1.000
_cell.angle_alpha   90.00
_cell.angle_beta   90.00
_cell.angle_gamma   90.00
#
_symmetry.space_group_name_H-M   'P 1'
#
loop_
_entity.id
_entity.type
_entity.pdbx_description
1 polymer ?
#
loop_
_entity_poly.entity_id
_entity_poly.type
_entity_poly.pdbx_seq_one_letter_code
_entity_poly.pdbx_strand_id
1 'polypeptide(L)'
;MSMEQYIPSYERYTYRAKEAVVEACRLALQAGRYWLEGPDLLTGVLTRAQEEERTYLAQLGIEVEALKQRLSQLVFHNVTTQEATSIEGGLSPAARRVFSAAALEAGALGHERIEPLHLLLGLIVCQLPPLADYVAGPEAIEKARQIAQQRVTVPNEPEAEPEVVLIDMARQQVITTKRASFVRKMMLWLLCFLPLEIFVCCLFIIGPFMGVASAVFLSDLHSWLDRRLLILLFLLTTFLLIWIMFSIVYRLPYTILMFRQAKTLGLTTTTAGRWLRFQLGRWLRLTLALSFFIGLALWLQSLTQAWWWLPIWLLLVVWRCYVIGWRSRPRELLPGVRRPLPEGAVRQRCASLLQRLNLTLEGIYVYDTNGQINFANAYATGLGSRRRIWLTDTLLKHFRVDEIEVICAHEVAHHCYHDLRKRLVWAIFSDLIILLCLHLISSRLFAIYDIQYIYTT
;
A
#
# COMPACT_ATOMS: atom_id res chain seq x y z
N MET A 1 -10.37 -8.46 39.80
CA MET A 1 -9.65 -8.15 38.55
C MET A 1 -8.70 -7.01 38.83
N SER A 2 -7.42 -7.12 38.50
CA SER A 2 -6.49 -6.00 38.66
C SER A 2 -6.96 -4.81 37.81
N MET A 3 -6.71 -3.57 38.28
CA MET A 3 -7.12 -2.32 37.61
C MET A 3 -6.64 -2.22 36.14
N GLU A 4 -5.69 -3.05 35.72
CA GLU A 4 -5.05 -3.00 34.41
C GLU A 4 -5.79 -3.73 33.28
N GLN A 5 -6.89 -4.46 33.55
CA GLN A 5 -7.51 -5.36 32.57
C GLN A 5 -8.98 -5.08 32.21
N TYR A 6 -9.67 -4.19 32.92
CA TYR A 6 -11.09 -3.92 32.61
C TYR A 6 -11.24 -2.77 31.62
N ILE A 7 -11.73 -3.08 30.42
CA ILE A 7 -12.23 -2.08 29.47
C ILE A 7 -13.76 -2.19 29.45
N PRO A 8 -14.49 -1.10 29.73
CA PRO A 8 -15.95 -1.09 29.66
C PRO A 8 -16.47 -1.51 28.29
N SER A 9 -17.65 -2.14 28.26
CA SER A 9 -18.38 -2.35 27.01
C SER A 9 -18.65 -1.02 26.32
N TYR A 10 -18.68 -1.05 25.00
CA TYR A 10 -18.92 0.15 24.18
C TYR A 10 -20.24 0.85 24.50
N GLU A 11 -21.26 0.08 24.88
CA GLU A 11 -22.58 0.57 25.27
C GLU A 11 -22.55 1.44 26.53
N ARG A 12 -21.52 1.29 27.37
CA ARG A 12 -21.37 2.08 28.59
C ARG A 12 -20.90 3.52 28.32
N TYR A 13 -20.44 3.84 27.12
CA TYR A 13 -20.02 5.21 26.76
C TYR A 13 -21.19 5.99 26.18
N THR A 14 -21.31 7.27 26.55
CA THR A 14 -22.26 8.18 25.91
C THR A 14 -21.84 8.47 24.47
N TYR A 15 -22.78 8.88 23.61
CA TYR A 15 -22.48 9.31 22.24
C TYR A 15 -21.29 10.27 22.14
N ARG A 16 -21.23 11.28 23.02
CA ARG A 16 -20.13 12.28 23.03
C ARG A 16 -18.78 11.65 23.40
N ALA A 17 -18.76 10.72 24.35
CA ALA A 17 -17.54 10.00 24.70
C ALA A 17 -17.07 9.11 23.54
N LYS A 18 -18.00 8.45 22.85
CA LYS A 18 -17.71 7.65 21.65
C LYS A 18 -17.08 8.50 20.55
N GLU A 19 -17.63 9.69 20.27
CA GLU A 19 -17.06 10.63 19.29
C GLU A 19 -15.64 11.08 19.65
N ALA A 20 -15.38 11.41 20.93
CA ALA A 20 -14.05 11.80 21.39
C ALA A 20 -13.02 10.68 21.20
N VAL A 21 -13.40 9.43 21.47
CA VAL A 21 -12.52 8.25 21.26
C VAL A 21 -12.27 8.01 19.78
N VAL A 22 -13.28 8.14 18.92
CA VAL A 22 -13.09 8.02 17.46
C VAL A 22 -12.14 9.10 16.95
N GLU A 23 -12.29 10.33 17.43
CA GLU A 23 -11.41 11.43 17.05
C GLU A 23 -9.97 11.18 17.51
N ALA A 24 -9.78 10.65 18.73
CA ALA A 24 -8.48 10.22 19.21
C ALA A 24 -7.85 9.13 18.31
N CYS A 25 -8.63 8.11 17.91
CA CYS A 25 -8.16 7.08 16.98
C CYS A 25 -7.75 7.68 15.62
N ARG A 26 -8.56 8.61 15.10
CA ARG A 26 -8.33 9.29 13.82
C ARG A 26 -7.01 10.05 13.85
N LEU A 27 -6.74 10.79 14.92
CA LEU A 27 -5.52 11.57 15.10
C LEU A 27 -4.29 10.67 15.28
N ALA A 28 -4.39 9.59 16.04
CA ALA A 28 -3.32 8.60 16.17
C ALA A 28 -2.94 8.00 14.80
N LEU A 29 -3.93 7.63 13.98
CA LEU A 29 -3.70 7.14 12.62
C LEU A 29 -3.08 8.18 11.69
N GLN A 30 -3.49 9.46 11.79
CA GLN A 30 -2.87 10.55 11.03
C GLN A 30 -1.40 10.75 11.41
N ALA A 31 -1.05 10.51 12.68
CA ALA A 31 0.33 10.47 13.16
C ALA A 31 1.06 9.16 12.79
N GLY A 32 0.43 8.25 12.03
CA GLY A 32 1.01 6.97 11.60
C GLY A 32 1.05 5.88 12.68
N ARG A 33 0.37 6.09 13.82
CA ARG A 33 0.27 5.13 14.93
C ARG A 33 -1.04 4.34 14.82
N TYR A 34 -0.93 3.03 15.00
CA TYR A 34 -2.06 2.08 14.93
C TYR A 34 -2.52 1.63 16.31
N TRP A 35 -2.21 2.40 17.34
CA TRP A 35 -2.70 2.25 18.70
C TRP A 35 -2.97 3.63 19.31
N LEU A 36 -3.79 3.68 20.34
CA LEU A 36 -4.04 4.88 21.13
C LEU A 36 -3.07 4.97 22.30
N GLU A 37 -2.55 6.17 22.55
CA GLU A 37 -1.89 6.54 23.79
C GLU A 37 -2.76 7.46 24.64
N GLY A 38 -2.36 7.67 25.91
CA GLY A 38 -3.05 8.60 26.80
C GLY A 38 -3.21 10.01 26.24
N PRO A 39 -2.15 10.64 25.69
CA PRO A 39 -2.25 11.99 25.10
C PRO A 39 -3.20 12.05 23.89
N ASP A 40 -3.36 10.95 23.13
CA ASP A 40 -4.30 10.90 22.00
C ASP A 40 -5.74 10.99 22.49
N LEU A 41 -6.06 10.28 23.57
CA LEU A 41 -7.38 10.35 24.21
C LEU A 41 -7.68 11.77 24.69
N LEU A 42 -6.70 12.44 25.32
CA LEU A 42 -6.85 13.83 25.72
C LEU A 42 -7.11 14.73 24.51
N THR A 43 -6.35 14.56 23.43
CA THR A 43 -6.51 15.36 22.21
C THR A 43 -7.89 15.16 21.59
N GLY A 44 -8.40 13.92 21.54
CA GLY A 44 -9.75 13.62 21.06
C GLY A 44 -10.83 14.30 21.90
N VAL A 45 -10.72 14.25 23.23
CA VAL A 45 -11.66 14.93 24.14
C VAL A 45 -11.59 16.46 23.97
N LEU A 46 -10.39 17.05 23.90
CA LEU A 46 -10.23 18.50 23.76
C LEU A 46 -10.70 19.03 22.39
N THR A 47 -10.58 18.23 21.33
CA THR A 47 -11.04 18.60 19.99
C THR A 47 -12.56 18.71 19.92
N ARG A 48 -13.27 17.91 20.73
CA ARG A 48 -14.73 17.90 20.84
C ARG A 48 -15.25 18.51 22.16
N ALA A 49 -14.39 19.22 22.89
CA ALA A 49 -14.75 19.81 24.18
C ALA A 49 -15.81 20.90 24.01
N GLN A 50 -16.94 20.70 24.69
CA GLN A 50 -18.01 21.67 24.82
C GLN A 50 -17.75 22.55 26.04
N GLU A 51 -18.72 23.40 26.38
CA GLU A 51 -18.62 24.33 27.51
C GLU A 51 -18.34 23.61 28.83
N GLU A 52 -18.89 22.41 29.02
CA GLU A 52 -18.74 21.63 30.25
C GLU A 52 -17.29 21.19 30.50
N GLU A 53 -16.62 20.60 29.52
CA GLU A 53 -15.22 20.19 29.66
C GLU A 53 -14.29 21.41 29.79
N ARG A 54 -14.64 22.52 29.13
CA ARG A 54 -13.89 23.78 29.24
C ARG A 54 -14.02 24.38 30.64
N THR A 55 -15.23 24.44 31.19
CA THR A 55 -15.48 24.96 32.55
C THR A 55 -14.81 24.06 33.59
N TYR A 56 -14.89 22.73 33.42
CA TYR A 56 -14.21 21.79 34.31
C TYR A 56 -12.69 22.01 34.34
N LEU A 57 -12.05 22.10 33.18
CA LEU A 57 -10.61 22.38 33.09
C LEU A 57 -10.26 23.77 33.63
N ALA A 58 -11.09 24.77 33.40
CA ALA A 58 -10.89 26.13 33.93
C ALA A 58 -10.96 26.17 35.47
N GLN A 59 -11.87 25.42 36.10
CA GLN A 59 -11.96 25.30 37.57
C GLN A 59 -10.74 24.59 38.18
N LEU A 60 -10.05 23.77 37.39
CA LEU A 60 -8.75 23.19 37.72
C LEU A 60 -7.57 24.12 37.44
N GLY A 61 -7.81 25.32 36.91
CA GLY A 61 -6.77 26.29 36.54
C GLY A 61 -6.04 25.97 35.23
N ILE A 62 -6.65 25.14 34.37
CA ILE A 62 -6.08 24.70 33.10
C ILE A 62 -6.76 25.42 31.96
N GLU A 63 -5.99 26.20 31.19
CA GLU A 63 -6.48 26.80 29.95
C GLU A 63 -6.41 25.79 28.80
N VAL A 64 -7.55 25.58 28.12
CA VAL A 64 -7.67 24.57 27.06
C VAL A 64 -6.73 24.82 25.89
N GLU A 65 -6.54 26.08 25.47
CA GLU A 65 -5.66 26.40 24.35
C GLU A 65 -4.18 26.22 24.71
N ALA A 66 -3.78 26.56 25.93
CA ALA A 66 -2.42 26.26 26.43
C ALA A 66 -2.16 24.75 26.47
N LEU A 67 -3.15 23.95 26.90
CA LEU A 67 -3.06 22.50 26.94
C LEU A 67 -2.96 21.88 25.54
N LYS A 68 -3.74 22.37 24.57
CA LYS A 68 -3.64 21.97 23.15
C LYS A 68 -2.28 22.33 22.55
N GLN A 69 -1.77 23.52 22.83
CA GLN A 69 -0.44 23.94 22.39
C GLN A 69 0.63 23.02 22.96
N ARG A 70 0.53 22.66 24.25
CA ARG A 70 1.46 21.71 24.88
C ARG A 70 1.38 20.33 24.27
N LEU A 71 0.18 19.82 23.97
CA LEU A 71 -0.03 18.56 23.24
C LEU A 71 0.62 18.59 21.85
N SER A 72 0.54 19.71 21.12
CA SER A 72 1.17 19.84 19.80
C SER A 72 2.71 19.85 19.87
N GLN A 73 3.27 20.30 20.99
CA GLN A 73 4.72 20.32 21.26
C GLN A 73 5.26 18.99 21.78
N LEU A 74 4.41 18.13 22.32
CA LEU A 74 4.71 16.72 22.51
C LEU A 74 4.77 16.08 21.12
N VAL A 75 5.82 16.41 20.36
CA VAL A 75 6.25 15.67 19.18
C VAL A 75 6.35 14.24 19.65
N PHE A 76 5.39 13.39 19.26
CA PHE A 76 5.35 11.98 19.62
C PHE A 76 6.69 11.37 19.19
N HIS A 77 7.61 11.24 20.15
CA HIS A 77 8.94 10.70 19.91
C HIS A 77 8.77 9.25 19.48
N ASN A 78 9.58 8.83 18.51
CA ASN A 78 9.60 7.49 17.95
C ASN A 78 9.41 6.43 19.06
N VAL A 79 8.25 5.78 19.04
CA VAL A 79 7.90 4.70 19.97
C VAL A 79 9.01 3.66 19.93
N THR A 80 9.63 3.44 21.09
CA THR A 80 10.69 2.45 21.23
C THR A 80 10.11 1.05 21.09
N THR A 81 10.89 0.13 20.55
CA THR A 81 10.46 -1.25 20.23
C THR A 81 9.90 -2.04 21.42
N GLN A 82 10.14 -1.62 22.67
CA GLN A 82 9.59 -2.25 23.89
C GLN A 82 8.11 -1.91 24.13
N GLU A 83 7.67 -0.70 23.82
CA GLU A 83 6.26 -0.30 23.97
C GLU A 83 5.38 -1.02 22.93
N ALA A 84 5.92 -1.28 21.74
CA ALA A 84 5.20 -2.01 20.70
C ALA A 84 4.77 -3.44 21.12
N THR A 85 5.51 -4.07 22.03
CA THR A 85 5.22 -5.44 22.51
C THR A 85 4.18 -5.51 23.63
N SER A 86 3.87 -4.39 24.31
CA SER A 86 2.88 -4.33 25.39
C SER A 86 1.51 -3.81 24.94
N ILE A 87 1.37 -3.48 23.65
CA ILE A 87 0.10 -3.02 23.09
C ILE A 87 -0.83 -4.21 22.86
N GLU A 88 -1.97 -4.20 23.54
CA GLU A 88 -3.03 -5.17 23.37
C GLU A 88 -4.30 -4.48 22.89
N GLY A 89 -4.95 -5.03 21.86
CA GLY A 89 -6.21 -4.49 21.38
C GLY A 89 -6.11 -3.09 20.75
N GLY A 90 -4.93 -2.67 20.29
CA GLY A 90 -4.72 -1.32 19.75
C GLY A 90 -4.74 -0.22 20.81
N LEU A 91 -4.54 -0.57 22.08
CA LEU A 91 -4.45 0.36 23.21
C LEU A 91 -3.11 0.17 23.91
N SER A 92 -2.41 1.27 24.19
CA SER A 92 -1.24 1.21 25.06
C SER A 92 -1.65 0.87 26.50
N PRO A 93 -0.74 0.34 27.34
CA PRO A 93 -1.01 0.11 28.76
C PRO A 93 -1.53 1.38 29.47
N ALA A 94 -0.97 2.55 29.12
CA ALA A 94 -1.41 3.83 29.65
C ALA A 94 -2.86 4.16 29.22
N ALA A 95 -3.20 3.99 27.93
CA ALA A 95 -4.56 4.21 27.44
C ALA A 95 -5.58 3.25 28.08
N ARG A 96 -5.22 1.98 28.28
CA ARG A 96 -6.07 1.01 29.00
C ARG A 96 -6.36 1.45 30.43
N ARG A 97 -5.33 1.91 31.15
CA ARG A 97 -5.50 2.43 32.51
C ARG A 97 -6.46 3.62 32.54
N VAL A 98 -6.40 4.51 31.55
CA VAL A 98 -7.32 5.65 31.44
C VAL A 98 -8.76 5.18 31.28
N PHE A 99 -9.03 4.23 30.37
CA PHE A 99 -10.40 3.71 30.19
C PHE A 99 -10.92 3.00 31.44
N SER A 100 -10.08 2.21 32.11
CA SER A 100 -10.41 1.54 33.36
C SER A 100 -10.70 2.55 34.48
N ALA A 101 -9.81 3.56 34.64
CA ALA A 101 -9.98 4.62 35.63
C ALA A 101 -11.23 5.45 35.36
N ALA A 102 -11.48 5.85 34.12
CA ALA A 102 -12.71 6.58 33.74
C ALA A 102 -13.98 5.82 34.12
N ALA A 103 -13.98 4.50 33.97
CA ALA A 103 -15.12 3.66 34.32
C ALA A 103 -15.34 3.49 35.83
N LEU A 104 -14.24 3.44 36.59
CA LEU A 104 -14.26 3.40 38.04
C LEU A 104 -14.74 4.73 38.61
N GLU A 105 -14.21 5.85 38.09
CA GLU A 105 -14.60 7.19 38.51
C GLU A 105 -16.07 7.48 38.15
N ALA A 106 -16.53 7.08 36.96
CA ALA A 106 -17.96 7.16 36.61
C ALA A 106 -18.84 6.40 37.64
N GLY A 107 -18.43 5.20 38.03
CA GLY A 107 -19.12 4.42 39.05
C GLY A 107 -19.08 5.06 40.44
N ALA A 108 -17.94 5.64 40.84
CA ALA A 108 -17.79 6.35 42.11
C ALA A 108 -18.65 7.63 42.18
N LEU A 109 -18.90 8.26 41.04
CA LEU A 109 -19.81 9.41 40.90
C LEU A 109 -21.29 9.00 40.77
N GLY A 110 -21.60 7.70 40.74
CA GLY A 110 -22.96 7.19 40.56
C GLY A 110 -23.50 7.31 39.13
N HIS A 111 -22.62 7.54 38.14
CA HIS A 111 -23.00 7.65 36.74
C HIS A 111 -22.98 6.28 36.04
N GLU A 112 -24.11 5.87 35.48
CA GLU A 112 -24.23 4.60 34.74
C GLU A 112 -23.39 4.60 33.45
N ARG A 113 -23.33 5.76 32.79
CA ARG A 113 -22.61 5.96 31.53
C ARG A 113 -21.35 6.80 31.66
N ILE A 114 -20.38 6.51 30.81
CA ILE A 114 -19.07 7.14 30.74
C ILE A 114 -19.15 8.33 29.77
N GLU A 115 -18.94 9.52 30.29
CA GLU A 115 -18.94 10.80 29.57
C GLU A 115 -17.52 11.27 29.26
N PRO A 116 -17.34 12.28 28.38
CA PRO A 116 -16.02 12.88 28.12
C PRO A 116 -15.32 13.38 29.39
N LEU A 117 -16.10 13.87 30.37
CA LEU A 117 -15.59 14.28 31.68
C LEU A 117 -14.92 13.12 32.44
N HIS A 118 -15.52 11.92 32.42
CA HIS A 118 -14.93 10.75 33.06
C HIS A 118 -13.63 10.32 32.37
N LEU A 119 -13.52 10.51 31.05
CA LEU A 119 -12.27 10.30 30.32
C LEU A 119 -11.18 11.29 30.76
N LEU A 120 -11.51 12.58 30.96
CA LEU A 120 -10.58 13.57 31.52
C LEU A 120 -10.14 13.21 32.94
N LEU A 121 -11.09 12.80 33.79
CA LEU A 121 -10.79 12.39 35.16
C LEU A 121 -9.90 11.13 35.18
N GLY A 122 -10.16 10.16 34.30
CA GLY A 122 -9.30 9.00 34.11
C GLY A 122 -7.88 9.37 33.68
N LEU A 123 -7.72 10.37 32.80
CA LEU A 123 -6.40 10.90 32.40
C LEU A 123 -5.65 11.57 33.56
N ILE A 124 -6.37 12.34 34.39
CA ILE A 124 -5.82 13.00 35.59
C ILE A 124 -5.41 11.96 36.64
N VAL A 125 -6.26 10.98 36.93
CA VAL A 125 -5.99 9.91 37.92
C VAL A 125 -4.80 9.06 37.48
N CYS A 126 -4.68 8.79 36.17
CA CYS A 126 -3.53 8.07 35.63
C CYS A 126 -2.24 8.90 35.56
N GLN A 127 -2.30 10.20 35.90
CA GLN A 127 -1.16 11.12 35.92
C GLN A 127 -0.38 11.10 34.59
N LEU A 128 -1.09 11.16 33.47
CA LEU A 128 -0.47 11.14 32.13
C LEU A 128 -0.12 12.56 31.66
N PRO A 129 1.04 12.76 31.00
CA PRO A 129 1.37 14.04 30.41
C PRO A 129 0.41 14.39 29.26
N PRO A 130 0.16 15.67 28.98
CA PRO A 130 0.66 16.85 29.71
C PRO A 130 -0.18 17.21 30.95
N LEU A 131 -1.31 16.54 31.21
CA LEU A 131 -2.18 16.89 32.35
C LEU A 131 -1.48 16.75 33.71
N ALA A 132 -0.56 15.80 33.84
CA ALA A 132 0.26 15.63 35.03
C ALA A 132 1.09 16.88 35.38
N ASP A 133 1.46 17.71 34.40
CA ASP A 133 2.22 18.95 34.64
C ASP A 133 1.36 20.02 35.33
N TYR A 134 0.03 19.94 35.19
CA TYR A 134 -0.93 20.90 35.75
C TYR A 134 -1.62 20.39 37.02
N VAL A 135 -1.95 19.10 37.07
CA VAL A 135 -2.71 18.46 38.15
C VAL A 135 -1.95 17.24 38.63
N ALA A 136 -0.98 17.50 39.51
CA ALA A 136 -0.12 16.49 40.11
C ALA A 136 -0.49 16.17 41.56
N GLY A 137 -0.43 14.89 41.91
CA GLY A 137 -0.54 14.44 43.30
C GLY A 137 -1.97 14.24 43.83
N PRO A 138 -2.10 13.62 45.02
CA PRO A 138 -3.38 13.13 45.55
C PRO A 138 -4.39 14.24 45.87
N GLU A 139 -3.95 15.38 46.39
CA GLU A 139 -4.82 16.51 46.71
C GLU A 139 -5.47 17.12 45.46
N ALA A 140 -4.71 17.22 44.37
CA ALA A 140 -5.18 17.78 43.11
C ALA A 140 -6.18 16.83 42.41
N ILE A 141 -5.96 15.51 42.50
CA ILE A 141 -6.91 14.50 42.04
C ILE A 141 -8.21 14.57 42.83
N GLU A 142 -8.14 14.73 44.15
CA GLU A 142 -9.34 14.81 44.98
C GLU A 142 -10.15 16.08 44.69
N LYS A 143 -9.46 17.21 44.49
CA LYS A 143 -10.10 18.44 44.00
C LYS A 143 -10.81 18.23 42.66
N ALA A 144 -10.19 17.50 41.73
CA ALA A 144 -10.79 17.16 40.44
C ALA A 144 -12.06 16.31 40.58
N ARG A 145 -12.06 15.33 41.50
CA ARG A 145 -13.26 14.55 41.83
C ARG A 145 -14.37 15.38 42.44
N GLN A 146 -14.05 16.26 43.39
CA GLN A 146 -15.04 17.15 44.01
C GLN A 146 -15.71 18.07 42.99
N ILE A 147 -14.93 18.63 42.06
CA ILE A 147 -15.46 19.45 40.97
C ILE A 147 -16.38 18.60 40.08
N ALA A 148 -15.99 17.36 39.76
CA ALA A 148 -16.82 16.47 38.95
C ALA A 148 -18.14 16.07 39.66
N GLN A 149 -18.13 15.91 41.00
CA GLN A 149 -19.32 15.61 41.81
C GLN A 149 -20.34 16.74 41.87
N GLN A 150 -19.89 18.00 41.80
CA GLN A 150 -20.76 19.17 41.86
C GLN A 150 -21.58 19.37 40.56
N ARG A 151 -21.40 18.51 39.57
CA ARG A 151 -22.05 18.61 38.27
C ARG A 151 -23.46 18.00 38.29
N VAL A 152 -24.41 18.74 37.73
CA VAL A 152 -25.73 18.24 37.36
C VAL A 152 -25.66 17.69 35.93
N THR A 153 -26.08 16.44 35.74
CA THR A 153 -26.18 15.82 34.42
C THR A 153 -27.27 16.53 33.60
N VAL A 154 -26.90 17.10 32.45
CA VAL A 154 -27.88 17.70 31.52
C VAL A 154 -28.37 16.61 30.56
N PRO A 155 -29.68 16.36 30.44
CA PRO A 155 -30.24 15.27 29.64
C PRO A 155 -30.31 15.62 28.14
N ASN A 156 -29.30 16.29 27.59
CA ASN A 156 -29.26 16.65 26.18
C ASN A 156 -28.53 15.58 25.36
N GLU A 157 -29.05 14.35 25.39
CA GLU A 157 -28.67 13.35 24.41
C GLU A 157 -29.70 13.27 23.29
N PRO A 158 -29.27 13.08 22.03
CA PRO A 158 -30.19 12.92 20.92
C PRO A 158 -31.11 11.71 21.14
N GLU A 159 -32.40 11.84 20.80
CA GLU A 159 -33.41 10.76 20.90
C GLU A 159 -32.99 9.45 20.19
N ALA A 160 -32.05 9.53 19.23
CA ALA A 160 -31.36 8.40 18.64
C ALA A 160 -29.86 8.68 18.52
N GLU A 161 -29.02 7.83 19.12
CA GLU A 161 -27.56 7.91 18.93
C GLU A 161 -27.21 7.47 17.50
N PRO A 162 -26.57 8.33 16.67
CA PRO A 162 -26.11 7.89 15.36
C PRO A 162 -25.00 6.85 15.50
N GLU A 163 -24.90 5.94 14.52
CA GLU A 163 -23.93 4.86 14.53
C GLU A 163 -22.50 5.43 14.43
N VAL A 164 -21.75 5.35 15.54
CA VAL A 164 -20.35 5.74 15.61
C VAL A 164 -19.49 4.49 15.39
N VAL A 165 -18.83 4.42 14.24
CA VAL A 165 -17.92 3.31 13.92
C VAL A 165 -16.59 3.53 14.64
N LEU A 166 -16.35 2.76 15.70
CA LEU A 166 -15.03 2.71 16.32
C LEU A 166 -14.03 2.11 15.34
N ILE A 167 -12.90 2.80 15.19
CA ILE A 167 -11.76 2.27 14.45
C ILE A 167 -11.18 1.11 15.26
N ASP A 168 -11.22 -0.09 14.69
CA ASP A 168 -10.60 -1.28 15.27
C ASP A 168 -9.07 -1.18 15.16
N MET A 169 -8.48 -0.45 16.09
CA MET A 169 -7.03 -0.20 16.16
C MET A 169 -6.26 -1.52 16.34
N ALA A 170 -6.82 -2.49 17.07
CA ALA A 170 -6.24 -3.83 17.23
C ALA A 170 -6.04 -4.51 15.87
N ARG A 171 -7.11 -4.53 15.07
CA ARG A 171 -7.09 -5.10 13.73
C ARG A 171 -6.16 -4.31 12.81
N GLN A 172 -6.15 -2.97 12.89
CA GLN A 172 -5.22 -2.15 12.11
C GLN A 172 -3.76 -2.46 12.44
N GLN A 173 -3.41 -2.57 13.73
CA GLN A 173 -2.07 -2.93 14.18
C GLN A 173 -1.66 -4.34 13.71
N VAL A 174 -2.56 -5.33 13.82
CA VAL A 174 -2.28 -6.69 13.34
C VAL A 174 -2.08 -6.72 11.83
N ILE A 175 -2.92 -6.01 11.08
CA ILE A 175 -2.80 -5.92 9.62
C ILE A 175 -1.49 -5.23 9.24
N THR A 176 -1.13 -4.12 9.86
CA THR A 176 0.06 -3.34 9.50
C THR A 176 1.34 -4.07 9.87
N THR A 177 1.44 -4.66 11.06
CA THR A 177 2.61 -5.44 11.49
C THR A 177 2.82 -6.70 10.65
N LYS A 178 1.75 -7.48 10.40
CA LYS A 178 1.82 -8.66 9.52
C LYS A 178 2.11 -8.27 8.08
N ARG A 179 1.47 -7.22 7.56
CA ARG A 179 1.70 -6.73 6.18
C ARG A 179 3.09 -6.13 6.01
N ALA A 180 3.61 -5.37 6.97
CA ALA A 180 4.93 -4.76 6.87
C ALA A 180 6.05 -5.80 6.90
N SER A 181 5.98 -6.75 7.83
CA SER A 181 6.95 -7.86 7.89
C SER A 181 6.90 -8.72 6.62
N PHE A 182 5.71 -8.94 6.07
CA PHE A 182 5.54 -9.62 4.79
C PHE A 182 6.14 -8.85 3.63
N VAL A 183 5.71 -7.60 3.43
CA VAL A 183 6.15 -6.75 2.33
C VAL A 183 7.68 -6.60 2.37
N ARG A 184 8.28 -6.46 3.56
CA ARG A 184 9.74 -6.42 3.72
C ARG A 184 10.41 -7.71 3.26
N LYS A 185 9.97 -8.87 3.74
CA LYS A 185 10.52 -10.18 3.33
C LYS A 185 10.38 -10.39 1.82
N MET A 186 9.22 -10.02 1.29
CA MET A 186 8.93 -10.15 -0.13
C MET A 186 9.74 -9.18 -1.00
N MET A 187 9.98 -7.97 -0.52
CA MET A 187 10.80 -6.96 -1.18
C MET A 187 12.26 -7.38 -1.19
N LEU A 188 12.80 -7.89 -0.07
CA LEU A 188 14.14 -8.48 -0.02
C LEU A 188 14.26 -9.64 -1.02
N TRP A 189 13.25 -10.50 -1.08
CA TRP A 189 13.22 -11.61 -2.01
C TRP A 189 13.25 -11.12 -3.48
N LEU A 190 12.43 -10.11 -3.84
CA LEU A 190 12.50 -9.47 -5.16
C LEU A 190 13.86 -8.82 -5.43
N LEU A 191 14.46 -8.15 -4.45
CA LEU A 191 15.77 -7.52 -4.57
C LEU A 191 16.91 -8.52 -4.77
N CYS A 192 16.79 -9.76 -4.27
CA CYS A 192 17.77 -10.81 -4.51
C CYS A 192 17.64 -11.44 -5.90
N PHE A 193 16.41 -11.72 -6.35
CA PHE A 193 16.19 -12.49 -7.59
C PHE A 193 16.06 -11.63 -8.85
N LEU A 194 15.56 -10.40 -8.75
CA LEU A 194 15.44 -9.50 -9.92
C LEU A 194 16.79 -9.17 -10.56
N PRO A 195 17.87 -8.85 -9.81
CA PRO A 195 19.19 -8.63 -10.41
C PRO A 195 19.72 -9.89 -11.10
N LEU A 196 19.39 -11.07 -10.58
CA LEU A 196 19.81 -12.34 -11.18
C LEU A 196 19.03 -12.64 -12.47
N GLU A 197 17.74 -12.30 -12.56
CA GLU A 197 16.99 -12.32 -13.83
C GLU A 197 17.63 -11.42 -14.88
N ILE A 198 17.96 -10.18 -14.48
CA ILE A 198 18.63 -9.21 -15.33
C ILE A 198 20.00 -9.75 -15.77
N PHE A 199 20.77 -10.32 -14.83
CA PHE A 199 22.06 -10.91 -15.12
C PHE A 199 21.97 -12.03 -16.16
N VAL A 200 21.00 -12.95 -16.04
CA VAL A 200 20.77 -13.99 -17.05
C VAL A 200 20.45 -13.37 -18.41
N CYS A 201 19.62 -12.32 -18.48
CA CYS A 201 19.34 -11.63 -19.74
C CYS A 201 20.60 -10.98 -20.33
N CYS A 202 21.36 -10.27 -19.50
CA CYS A 202 22.59 -9.60 -19.88
C CYS A 202 23.64 -10.60 -20.37
N LEU A 203 23.77 -11.77 -19.74
CA LEU A 203 24.72 -12.82 -20.13
C LEU A 203 24.50 -13.24 -21.59
N PHE A 204 23.25 -13.38 -22.03
CA PHE A 204 22.95 -13.78 -23.41
C PHE A 204 23.04 -12.62 -24.41
N ILE A 205 22.73 -11.38 -24.00
CA ILE A 205 22.84 -10.20 -24.87
C ILE A 205 24.30 -9.77 -25.07
N ILE A 206 25.12 -9.90 -24.03
CA ILE A 206 26.54 -9.51 -24.02
C ILE A 206 27.43 -10.67 -24.45
N GLY A 207 27.02 -11.91 -24.13
CA GLY A 207 27.83 -13.11 -24.26
C GLY A 207 27.41 -14.06 -25.38
N PRO A 208 27.52 -13.67 -26.66
CA PRO A 208 27.83 -14.63 -27.72
C PRO A 208 29.15 -15.38 -27.50
N PHE A 209 29.85 -15.13 -26.39
CA PHE A 209 30.97 -15.91 -25.82
C PHE A 209 30.70 -17.43 -25.75
N MET A 210 29.46 -17.86 -25.52
CA MET A 210 29.09 -19.29 -25.56
C MET A 210 28.98 -19.85 -27.00
N GLY A 211 29.07 -18.97 -28.00
CA GLY A 211 29.20 -19.26 -29.42
C GLY A 211 30.48 -20.02 -29.76
N VAL A 212 31.58 -19.84 -29.00
CA VAL A 212 32.86 -20.50 -29.27
C VAL A 212 32.77 -22.01 -29.00
N ALA A 213 32.12 -22.42 -27.90
CA ALA A 213 31.91 -23.84 -27.59
C ALA A 213 30.88 -24.50 -28.53
N SER A 214 29.89 -23.74 -29.00
CA SER A 214 28.85 -24.24 -29.91
C SER A 214 29.28 -24.24 -31.39
N ALA A 215 30.15 -23.33 -31.82
CA ALA A 215 30.76 -23.36 -33.15
C ALA A 215 31.66 -24.59 -33.36
N VAL A 216 32.31 -25.07 -32.29
CA VAL A 216 33.11 -26.31 -32.29
C VAL A 216 32.23 -27.57 -32.23
N PHE A 217 31.05 -27.52 -31.60
CA PHE A 217 30.14 -28.68 -31.52
C PHE A 217 29.21 -28.79 -32.76
N LEU A 218 28.90 -27.66 -33.41
CA LEU A 218 28.04 -27.60 -34.60
C LEU A 218 28.82 -27.64 -35.92
N SER A 219 30.14 -27.56 -35.90
CA SER A 219 30.98 -27.72 -37.11
C SER A 219 30.79 -29.09 -37.78
N ASP A 220 30.42 -30.09 -36.99
CA ASP A 220 30.22 -31.47 -37.44
C ASP A 220 28.80 -31.74 -37.98
N LEU A 221 27.86 -30.80 -37.77
CA LEU A 221 26.47 -30.95 -38.21
C LEU A 221 26.24 -30.21 -39.55
N HIS A 222 26.69 -30.79 -40.66
CA HIS A 222 26.70 -30.13 -41.98
C HIS A 222 25.43 -30.30 -42.84
N SER A 223 25.11 -29.25 -43.63
CA SER A 223 24.60 -29.22 -45.04
C SER A 223 23.24 -28.57 -45.37
N TRP A 224 22.28 -28.40 -44.46
CA TRP A 224 20.93 -27.90 -44.85
C TRP A 224 20.47 -26.57 -44.25
N LEU A 225 21.10 -26.09 -43.16
CA LEU A 225 20.71 -24.86 -42.47
C LEU A 225 21.91 -23.90 -42.40
N ASP A 226 21.64 -22.60 -42.58
CA ASP A 226 22.63 -21.54 -42.38
C ASP A 226 23.20 -21.65 -40.96
N ARG A 227 24.53 -21.69 -40.85
CA ARG A 227 25.28 -21.75 -39.59
C ARG A 227 24.83 -20.66 -38.61
N ARG A 228 24.49 -19.46 -39.12
CA ARG A 228 24.00 -18.34 -38.31
C ARG A 228 22.66 -18.65 -37.65
N LEU A 229 21.77 -19.32 -38.37
CA LEU A 229 20.46 -19.74 -37.86
C LEU A 229 20.61 -20.83 -36.79
N LEU A 230 21.52 -21.80 -36.97
CA LEU A 230 21.78 -22.83 -35.97
C LEU A 230 22.34 -22.26 -34.67
N ILE A 231 23.29 -21.32 -34.74
CA ILE A 231 23.84 -20.63 -33.57
C ILE A 231 22.74 -19.82 -32.86
N LEU A 232 21.92 -19.08 -33.61
CA LEU A 232 20.81 -18.31 -33.05
C LEU A 232 19.81 -19.22 -32.31
N LEU A 233 19.39 -20.31 -32.93
CA LEU A 233 18.46 -21.26 -32.34
C LEU A 233 19.05 -21.89 -31.08
N PHE A 234 20.31 -22.32 -31.11
CA PHE A 234 21.00 -22.89 -29.96
C PHE A 234 21.08 -21.91 -28.77
N LEU A 235 21.49 -20.66 -29.03
CA LEU A 235 21.56 -19.63 -27.99
C LEU A 235 20.18 -19.33 -27.41
N LEU A 236 19.15 -19.23 -28.25
CA LEU A 236 17.78 -18.98 -27.83
C LEU A 236 17.20 -20.15 -27.01
N THR A 237 17.44 -21.40 -27.41
CA THR A 237 17.00 -22.58 -26.65
C THR A 237 17.73 -22.70 -25.33
N THR A 238 19.03 -22.42 -25.31
CA THR A 238 19.83 -22.43 -24.08
C THR A 238 19.36 -21.34 -23.12
N PHE A 239 19.12 -20.13 -23.63
CA PHE A 239 18.50 -19.04 -22.87
C PHE A 239 17.17 -19.49 -22.27
N LEU A 240 16.28 -20.05 -23.08
CA LEU A 240 14.95 -20.48 -22.65
C LEU A 240 15.05 -21.54 -21.54
N LEU A 241 15.93 -22.53 -21.69
CA LEU A 241 16.14 -23.58 -20.68
C LEU A 241 16.63 -22.99 -19.35
N ILE A 242 17.67 -22.15 -19.38
CA ILE A 242 18.20 -21.50 -18.17
C ILE A 242 17.14 -20.58 -17.56
N TRP A 243 16.44 -19.79 -18.36
CA TRP A 243 15.36 -18.92 -17.91
C TRP A 243 14.22 -19.70 -17.24
N ILE A 244 13.77 -20.81 -17.84
CA ILE A 244 12.70 -21.64 -17.28
C ILE A 244 13.17 -22.28 -15.96
N MET A 245 14.35 -22.92 -15.94
CA MET A 245 14.88 -23.53 -14.72
C MET A 245 15.01 -22.50 -13.60
N PHE A 246 15.63 -21.36 -13.89
CA PHE A 246 15.81 -20.29 -12.93
C PHE A 246 14.47 -19.73 -12.45
N SER A 247 13.55 -19.42 -13.37
CA SER A 247 12.24 -18.85 -13.05
C SER A 247 11.33 -19.76 -12.25
N ILE A 248 11.40 -21.08 -12.45
CA ILE A 248 10.66 -22.03 -11.61
C ILE A 248 11.19 -21.99 -10.18
N VAL A 249 12.52 -22.02 -10.00
CA VAL A 249 13.17 -22.09 -8.68
C VAL A 249 12.76 -20.92 -7.79
N TYR A 250 12.71 -19.69 -8.30
CA TYR A 250 12.26 -18.55 -7.49
C TYR A 250 10.75 -18.31 -7.60
N ARG A 251 10.16 -18.11 -8.79
CA ARG A 251 8.77 -17.61 -8.90
C ARG A 251 7.73 -18.51 -8.27
N LEU A 252 7.97 -19.83 -8.26
CA LEU A 252 7.02 -20.78 -7.67
C LEU A 252 6.92 -20.63 -6.14
N PRO A 253 8.02 -20.71 -5.35
CA PRO A 253 7.98 -20.38 -3.92
C PRO A 253 7.33 -19.04 -3.60
N TYR A 254 7.62 -17.98 -4.37
CA TYR A 254 7.02 -16.67 -4.14
C TYR A 254 5.53 -16.62 -4.41
N THR A 255 5.09 -17.26 -5.49
CA THR A 255 3.68 -17.36 -5.83
C THR A 255 2.90 -18.07 -4.72
N ILE A 256 3.49 -19.12 -4.15
CA ILE A 256 2.90 -19.88 -3.04
C ILE A 256 2.88 -19.05 -1.76
N LEU A 257 4.00 -18.39 -1.42
CA LEU A 257 4.10 -17.54 -0.24
C LEU A 257 3.08 -16.39 -0.32
N MET A 258 3.03 -15.68 -1.45
CA MET A 258 2.06 -14.64 -1.73
C MET A 258 0.62 -15.12 -1.55
N PHE A 259 0.29 -16.31 -2.06
CA PHE A 259 -1.05 -16.87 -1.91
C PHE A 259 -1.39 -17.18 -0.46
N ARG A 260 -0.49 -17.86 0.27
CA ARG A 260 -0.70 -18.21 1.68
C ARG A 260 -0.95 -16.95 2.52
N GLN A 261 -0.16 -15.91 2.29
CA GLN A 261 -0.30 -14.65 3.02
C GLN A 261 -1.57 -13.89 2.65
N ALA A 262 -1.90 -13.80 1.36
CA ALA A 262 -3.15 -13.21 0.91
C ALA A 262 -4.37 -13.94 1.50
N LYS A 263 -4.29 -15.27 1.69
CA LYS A 263 -5.30 -16.07 2.39
C LYS A 263 -5.36 -15.80 3.88
N THR A 264 -4.22 -15.81 4.58
CA THR A 264 -4.15 -15.55 6.02
C THR A 264 -4.65 -14.15 6.39
N LEU A 265 -4.41 -13.15 5.54
CA LEU A 265 -4.89 -11.79 5.71
C LEU A 265 -6.33 -11.59 5.21
N GLY A 266 -6.99 -12.65 4.71
CA GLY A 266 -8.35 -12.56 4.18
C GLY A 266 -8.48 -11.68 2.94
N LEU A 267 -7.37 -11.36 2.24
CA LEU A 267 -7.35 -10.49 1.06
C LEU A 267 -7.91 -11.18 -0.19
N THR A 268 -7.98 -12.51 -0.19
CA THR A 268 -8.56 -13.26 -1.29
C THR A 268 -9.33 -14.51 -0.85
N THR A 269 -10.48 -14.72 -1.50
CA THR A 269 -11.30 -15.93 -1.34
C THR A 269 -10.99 -16.99 -2.40
N THR A 270 -10.12 -16.70 -3.39
CA THR A 270 -9.81 -17.60 -4.52
C THR A 270 -9.20 -18.95 -4.12
N THR A 271 -9.25 -19.93 -5.02
CA THR A 271 -8.62 -21.25 -4.82
C THR A 271 -7.15 -21.26 -5.26
N ALA A 272 -6.35 -22.15 -4.68
CA ALA A 272 -4.92 -22.27 -5.02
C ALA A 272 -4.70 -22.58 -6.51
N GLY A 273 -5.52 -23.45 -7.10
CA GLY A 273 -5.43 -23.79 -8.52
C GLY A 273 -5.72 -22.61 -9.45
N ARG A 274 -6.71 -21.76 -9.13
CA ARG A 274 -7.03 -20.57 -9.91
C ARG A 274 -5.92 -19.52 -9.81
N TRP A 275 -5.40 -19.32 -8.59
CA TRP A 275 -4.25 -18.44 -8.35
C TRP A 275 -3.02 -18.90 -9.15
N LEU A 276 -2.65 -20.17 -9.05
CA LEU A 276 -1.47 -20.70 -9.75
C LEU A 276 -1.63 -20.62 -11.26
N ARG A 277 -2.81 -20.97 -11.81
CA ARG A 277 -3.09 -20.84 -13.26
C ARG A 277 -2.96 -19.39 -13.74
N PHE A 278 -3.44 -18.43 -12.94
CA PHE A 278 -3.31 -17.02 -13.28
C PHE A 278 -1.84 -16.57 -13.29
N GLN A 279 -1.05 -16.93 -12.27
CA GLN A 279 0.37 -16.58 -12.21
C GLN A 279 1.17 -17.30 -13.30
N LEU A 280 0.86 -18.56 -13.61
CA LEU A 280 1.46 -19.30 -14.72
C LEU A 280 1.20 -18.61 -16.06
N GLY A 281 -0.03 -18.15 -16.31
CA GLY A 281 -0.35 -17.38 -17.51
C GLY A 281 0.42 -16.05 -17.59
N ARG A 282 0.67 -15.39 -16.45
CA ARG A 282 1.52 -14.17 -16.40
C ARG A 282 2.97 -14.49 -16.69
N TRP A 283 3.50 -15.54 -16.07
CA TRP A 283 4.86 -16.02 -16.31
C TRP A 283 5.06 -16.40 -17.77
N LEU A 284 4.15 -17.19 -18.36
CA LEU A 284 4.23 -17.60 -19.77
C LEU A 284 4.30 -16.39 -20.71
N ARG A 285 3.43 -15.39 -20.52
CA ARG A 285 3.48 -14.16 -21.33
C ARG A 285 4.79 -13.39 -21.16
N LEU A 286 5.35 -13.35 -19.95
CA LEU A 286 6.63 -12.71 -19.69
C LEU A 286 7.77 -13.47 -20.37
N THR A 287 7.81 -14.80 -20.23
CA THR A 287 8.78 -15.68 -20.89
C THR A 287 8.73 -15.50 -22.41
N LEU A 288 7.55 -15.55 -23.02
CA LEU A 288 7.40 -15.36 -24.47
C LEU A 288 7.88 -13.97 -24.92
N ALA A 289 7.51 -12.91 -24.18
CA ALA A 289 7.95 -11.56 -24.51
C ALA A 289 9.48 -11.44 -24.40
N LEU A 290 10.08 -11.97 -23.34
CA LEU A 290 11.50 -11.90 -23.10
C LEU A 290 12.30 -12.71 -24.14
N SER A 291 11.87 -13.94 -24.44
CA SER A 291 12.46 -14.76 -25.51
C SER A 291 12.37 -14.08 -26.87
N PHE A 292 11.26 -13.40 -27.16
CA PHE A 292 11.13 -12.61 -28.39
C PHE A 292 12.16 -11.47 -28.46
N PHE A 293 12.29 -10.66 -27.40
CA PHE A 293 13.24 -9.54 -27.40
C PHE A 293 14.70 -10.00 -27.41
N ILE A 294 15.03 -11.10 -26.72
CA ILE A 294 16.39 -11.66 -26.73
C ILE A 294 16.72 -12.28 -28.08
N GLY A 295 15.81 -13.07 -28.66
CA GLY A 295 15.98 -13.60 -30.01
C GLY A 295 16.14 -12.49 -31.05
N LEU A 296 15.35 -11.43 -30.94
CA LEU A 296 15.47 -10.24 -31.79
C LEU A 296 16.84 -9.54 -31.60
N ALA A 297 17.34 -9.42 -30.37
CA ALA A 297 18.65 -8.85 -30.09
C ALA A 297 19.78 -9.67 -30.71
N LEU A 298 19.77 -11.00 -30.50
CA LEU A 298 20.76 -11.91 -31.06
C LEU A 298 20.75 -11.89 -32.59
N TRP A 299 19.56 -11.88 -33.20
CA TRP A 299 19.40 -11.79 -34.65
C TRP A 299 19.92 -10.46 -35.20
N LEU A 300 19.56 -9.32 -34.60
CA LEU A 300 20.04 -8.00 -35.04
C LEU A 300 21.55 -7.86 -34.89
N GLN A 301 22.14 -8.40 -33.82
CA GLN A 301 23.59 -8.44 -33.62
C GLN A 301 24.30 -9.27 -34.68
N SER A 302 23.68 -10.35 -35.18
CA SER A 302 24.21 -11.16 -36.28
C SER A 302 24.23 -10.43 -37.62
N LEU A 303 23.39 -9.41 -37.80
CA LEU A 303 23.34 -8.57 -38.99
C LEU A 303 24.26 -7.35 -38.88
N THR A 304 24.18 -6.63 -37.76
CA THR A 304 24.93 -5.39 -37.54
C THR A 304 25.28 -5.21 -36.06
N GLN A 305 26.55 -5.00 -35.75
CA GLN A 305 26.98 -4.81 -34.36
C GLN A 305 26.82 -3.38 -33.85
N ALA A 306 26.72 -2.39 -34.75
CA ALA A 306 26.76 -0.98 -34.35
C ALA A 306 25.38 -0.43 -33.90
N TRP A 307 24.25 -0.89 -34.48
CA TRP A 307 22.94 -0.24 -34.28
C TRP A 307 21.83 -1.20 -33.83
N TRP A 308 22.15 -2.46 -33.47
CA TRP A 308 21.16 -3.48 -33.09
C TRP A 308 20.20 -3.07 -31.95
N TRP A 309 20.68 -2.20 -31.05
CA TRP A 309 19.93 -1.76 -29.87
C TRP A 309 18.83 -0.74 -30.21
N LEU A 310 18.99 0.04 -31.29
CA LEU A 310 18.08 1.14 -31.65
C LEU A 310 16.71 0.64 -32.12
N PRO A 311 16.60 -0.35 -33.04
CA PRO A 311 15.31 -0.94 -33.41
C PRO A 311 14.56 -1.55 -32.22
N ILE A 312 15.28 -2.19 -31.29
CA ILE A 312 14.68 -2.76 -30.07
C ILE A 312 14.14 -1.66 -29.17
N TRP A 313 14.92 -0.59 -28.96
CA TRP A 313 14.48 0.54 -28.17
C TRP A 313 13.22 1.19 -28.76
N LEU A 314 13.20 1.44 -30.08
CA LEU A 314 12.02 1.97 -30.77
C LEU A 314 10.80 1.06 -30.60
N LEU A 315 10.98 -0.25 -30.73
CA LEU A 315 9.91 -1.23 -30.50
C LEU A 315 9.39 -1.19 -29.06
N LEU A 316 10.28 -1.05 -28.07
CA LEU A 316 9.90 -0.90 -26.66
C LEU A 316 9.14 0.41 -26.41
N VAL A 317 9.55 1.52 -27.04
CA VAL A 317 8.82 2.79 -26.97
C VAL A 317 7.39 2.62 -27.50
N VAL A 318 7.23 2.06 -28.71
CA VAL A 318 5.91 1.80 -29.31
C VAL A 318 5.09 0.89 -28.41
N TRP A 319 5.68 -0.19 -27.90
CA TRP A 319 5.02 -1.12 -26.99
C TRP A 319 4.55 -0.45 -25.70
N ARG A 320 5.38 0.38 -25.04
CA ARG A 320 5.00 1.09 -23.81
C ARG A 320 3.88 2.10 -24.06
N CYS A 321 3.99 2.88 -25.12
CA CYS A 321 2.96 3.82 -25.54
C CYS A 321 1.64 3.10 -25.82
N TYR A 322 1.69 1.95 -26.49
CA TYR A 322 0.51 1.10 -26.73
C TYR A 322 -0.08 0.55 -25.42
N VAL A 323 0.74 0.01 -24.51
CA VAL A 323 0.26 -0.56 -23.25
C VAL A 323 -0.38 0.49 -22.35
N ILE A 324 0.26 1.65 -22.21
CA ILE A 324 -0.20 2.71 -21.32
C ILE A 324 -1.36 3.50 -21.94
N GLY A 325 -1.28 3.79 -23.24
CA GLY A 325 -2.27 4.60 -23.94
C GLY A 325 -3.51 3.84 -24.41
N TRP A 326 -3.34 2.62 -24.94
CA TRP A 326 -4.44 1.86 -25.57
C TRP A 326 -4.96 0.72 -24.69
N ARG A 327 -4.06 -0.12 -24.19
CA ARG A 327 -4.46 -1.33 -23.44
C ARG A 327 -4.91 -0.99 -22.02
N SER A 328 -4.28 -0.01 -21.39
CA SER A 328 -4.55 0.61 -20.08
C SER A 328 -5.39 -0.26 -19.13
N ARG A 329 -4.83 -1.41 -18.71
CA ARG A 329 -5.50 -2.33 -17.77
C ARG A 329 -5.04 -2.07 -16.34
N PRO A 330 -5.92 -2.20 -15.34
CA PRO A 330 -5.50 -2.16 -13.96
C PRO A 330 -4.52 -3.29 -13.65
N ARG A 331 -3.61 -3.05 -12.70
CA ARG A 331 -2.60 -4.03 -12.25
C ARG A 331 -3.22 -4.91 -11.18
N GLU A 332 -3.74 -6.06 -11.60
CA GLU A 332 -4.60 -6.89 -10.76
C GLU A 332 -3.97 -8.24 -10.37
N LEU A 333 -4.30 -8.69 -9.15
CA LEU A 333 -3.80 -9.94 -8.56
C LEU A 333 -4.53 -11.19 -9.07
N LEU A 334 -5.74 -11.02 -9.58
CA LEU A 334 -6.62 -12.08 -10.12
C LEU A 334 -7.34 -11.56 -11.37
N PRO A 335 -7.87 -12.44 -12.23
CA PRO A 335 -8.68 -12.03 -13.37
C PRO A 335 -10.04 -11.50 -12.90
N GLY A 336 -10.59 -10.53 -13.63
CA GLY A 336 -11.85 -9.86 -13.32
C GLY A 336 -12.52 -9.31 -14.57
N VAL A 337 -13.81 -9.07 -14.46
CA VAL A 337 -14.65 -8.51 -15.53
C VAL A 337 -14.55 -6.99 -15.48
N ARG A 338 -14.43 -6.37 -16.65
CA ARG A 338 -14.37 -4.92 -16.79
C ARG A 338 -15.70 -4.46 -17.36
N ARG A 339 -16.42 -3.64 -16.60
CA ARG A 339 -17.71 -3.09 -17.01
C ARG A 339 -17.76 -1.59 -16.72
N PRO A 340 -18.53 -0.80 -17.48
CA PRO A 340 -18.75 0.61 -17.14
C PRO A 340 -19.37 0.73 -15.74
N LEU A 341 -19.07 1.82 -15.05
CA LEU A 341 -19.71 2.12 -13.77
C LEU A 341 -21.23 2.25 -13.96
N PRO A 342 -22.05 1.48 -13.21
CA PRO A 342 -23.50 1.59 -13.30
C PRO A 342 -23.97 3.00 -12.95
N GLU A 343 -25.15 3.36 -13.44
CA GLU A 343 -25.82 4.60 -13.05
C GLU A 343 -26.09 4.61 -11.54
N GLY A 344 -25.91 5.77 -10.90
CA GLY A 344 -26.13 5.94 -9.47
C GLY A 344 -25.36 7.13 -8.87
N ALA A 345 -25.48 7.30 -7.55
CA ALA A 345 -24.91 8.43 -6.82
C ALA A 345 -23.38 8.55 -7.01
N VAL A 346 -22.66 7.44 -6.96
CA VAL A 346 -21.19 7.42 -7.16
C VAL A 346 -20.81 7.98 -8.53
N ARG A 347 -21.52 7.55 -9.59
CA ARG A 347 -21.25 8.02 -10.95
C ARG A 347 -21.52 9.52 -11.11
N GLN A 348 -22.62 10.00 -10.54
CA GLN A 348 -22.98 11.42 -10.57
C GLN A 348 -21.95 12.29 -9.84
N ARG A 349 -21.53 11.89 -8.64
CA ARG A 349 -20.50 12.58 -7.85
C ARG A 349 -19.17 12.64 -8.59
N CYS A 350 -18.73 11.51 -9.15
CA CYS A 350 -17.50 11.47 -9.94
C CYS A 350 -17.61 12.33 -11.21
N ALA A 351 -18.75 12.31 -11.92
CA ALA A 351 -18.95 13.15 -13.10
C ALA A 351 -18.90 14.65 -12.76
N SER A 352 -19.54 15.07 -11.66
CA SER A 352 -19.48 16.45 -11.15
C SER A 352 -18.06 16.87 -10.76
N LEU A 353 -17.30 15.97 -10.12
CA LEU A 353 -15.88 16.20 -9.82
C LEU A 353 -15.06 16.44 -11.10
N LEU A 354 -15.26 15.64 -12.13
CA LEU A 354 -14.53 15.79 -13.40
C LEU A 354 -14.91 17.07 -14.14
N GLN A 355 -16.18 17.47 -14.09
CA GLN A 355 -16.65 18.75 -14.63
C GLN A 355 -16.00 19.93 -13.91
N ARG A 356 -15.96 19.93 -12.57
CA ARG A 356 -15.28 20.98 -11.78
C ARG A 356 -13.80 21.13 -12.14
N LEU A 357 -13.15 20.02 -12.49
CA LEU A 357 -11.73 19.99 -12.83
C LEU A 357 -11.46 20.16 -14.34
N ASN A 358 -12.48 20.39 -15.16
CA ASN A 358 -12.39 20.46 -16.63
C ASN A 358 -11.59 19.28 -17.24
N LEU A 359 -11.78 18.08 -16.69
CA LEU A 359 -11.08 16.88 -17.13
C LEU A 359 -11.99 15.98 -17.98
N THR A 360 -11.56 15.75 -19.21
CA THR A 360 -12.16 14.75 -20.10
C THR A 360 -11.58 13.37 -19.83
N LEU A 361 -12.44 12.41 -19.48
CA LEU A 361 -12.13 10.99 -19.39
C LEU A 361 -12.93 10.22 -20.45
N GLU A 362 -12.41 9.09 -20.89
CA GLU A 362 -13.15 8.12 -21.68
C GLU A 362 -14.26 7.46 -20.85
N GLY A 363 -14.01 7.23 -19.56
CA GLY A 363 -15.03 6.71 -18.65
C GLY A 363 -14.50 6.25 -17.31
N ILE A 364 -15.44 5.94 -16.43
CA ILE A 364 -15.21 5.30 -15.13
C ILE A 364 -15.72 3.87 -15.23
N TYR A 365 -14.88 2.93 -14.81
CA TYR A 365 -15.11 1.50 -14.96
C TYR A 365 -15.01 0.79 -13.61
N VAL A 366 -15.73 -0.33 -13.51
CA VAL A 366 -15.63 -1.25 -12.39
C VAL A 366 -14.81 -2.45 -12.80
N TYR A 367 -13.80 -2.77 -12.00
CA TYR A 367 -13.11 -4.04 -12.03
C TYR A 367 -13.78 -5.01 -11.08
N ASP A 368 -14.59 -5.92 -11.64
CA ASP A 368 -15.36 -6.88 -10.89
C ASP A 368 -14.59 -8.18 -10.70
N THR A 369 -14.20 -8.45 -9.46
CA THR A 369 -13.49 -9.66 -9.07
C THR A 369 -14.43 -10.77 -8.62
N ASN A 370 -15.75 -10.55 -8.70
CA ASN A 370 -16.79 -11.42 -8.16
C ASN A 370 -16.53 -11.75 -6.67
N GLY A 371 -16.09 -10.76 -5.88
CA GLY A 371 -15.75 -10.96 -4.46
C GLY A 371 -14.54 -11.87 -4.20
N GLN A 372 -13.68 -12.10 -5.20
CA GLN A 372 -12.44 -12.86 -5.01
C GLN A 372 -11.31 -12.06 -4.39
N ILE A 373 -11.40 -10.74 -4.48
CA ILE A 373 -10.48 -9.79 -3.88
C ILE A 373 -11.23 -9.00 -2.80
N ASN A 374 -10.68 -8.98 -1.59
CA ASN A 374 -11.31 -8.35 -0.43
C ASN A 374 -10.65 -7.04 -0.03
N PHE A 375 -9.77 -6.48 -0.88
CA PHE A 375 -9.23 -5.14 -0.68
C PHE A 375 -9.85 -4.14 -1.66
N ALA A 376 -10.17 -2.97 -1.14
CA ALA A 376 -10.58 -1.82 -1.94
C ALA A 376 -9.38 -1.21 -2.67
N ASN A 377 -9.56 -0.85 -3.94
CA ASN A 377 -8.55 -0.10 -4.69
C ASN A 377 -9.19 0.74 -5.79
N ALA A 378 -8.45 1.73 -6.26
CA ALA A 378 -8.76 2.53 -7.41
C ALA A 378 -7.50 2.75 -8.28
N TYR A 379 -7.68 2.99 -9.57
CA TYR A 379 -6.56 3.22 -10.49
C TYR A 379 -6.91 4.25 -11.56
N ALA A 380 -6.04 5.25 -11.70
CA ALA A 380 -5.97 6.11 -12.88
C ALA A 380 -5.10 5.50 -13.99
N THR A 381 -5.64 5.38 -15.21
CA THR A 381 -4.91 4.83 -16.37
C THR A 381 -5.20 5.58 -17.67
N GLY A 382 -4.41 5.37 -18.71
CA GLY A 382 -4.64 5.97 -20.03
C GLY A 382 -4.06 7.37 -20.20
N LEU A 383 -3.95 7.81 -21.45
CA LEU A 383 -3.33 9.09 -21.84
C LEU A 383 -4.27 9.90 -22.73
N GLY A 384 -4.20 11.23 -22.60
CA GLY A 384 -4.98 12.15 -23.44
C GLY A 384 -6.49 11.96 -23.24
N SER A 385 -7.22 11.79 -24.33
CA SER A 385 -8.67 11.53 -24.33
C SER A 385 -9.05 10.13 -23.85
N ARG A 386 -8.10 9.19 -23.74
CA ARG A 386 -8.33 7.81 -23.29
C ARG A 386 -8.06 7.59 -21.80
N ARG A 387 -8.15 8.64 -20.99
CA ARG A 387 -7.98 8.51 -19.54
C ARG A 387 -9.17 7.77 -18.96
N ARG A 388 -8.91 6.82 -18.06
CA ARG A 388 -9.91 5.93 -17.45
C ARG A 388 -9.64 5.81 -15.97
N ILE A 389 -10.71 5.83 -15.17
CA ILE A 389 -10.65 5.50 -13.75
C ILE A 389 -11.23 4.10 -13.55
N TRP A 390 -10.54 3.27 -12.79
CA TRP A 390 -10.98 1.93 -12.42
C TRP A 390 -11.26 1.89 -10.92
N LEU A 391 -12.44 1.42 -10.53
CA LEU A 391 -12.83 1.17 -9.14
C LEU A 391 -13.03 -0.33 -8.94
N THR A 392 -12.55 -0.91 -7.84
CA THR A 392 -12.83 -2.33 -7.56
C THR A 392 -14.26 -2.54 -7.06
N ASP A 393 -14.85 -3.70 -7.32
CA ASP A 393 -16.18 -4.04 -6.79
C ASP A 393 -16.24 -3.98 -5.26
N THR A 394 -15.13 -4.32 -4.60
CA THR A 394 -14.98 -4.25 -3.14
C THR A 394 -15.02 -2.82 -2.61
N LEU A 395 -14.47 -1.85 -3.35
CA LEU A 395 -14.54 -0.43 -3.00
C LEU A 395 -16.00 0.03 -3.00
N LEU A 396 -16.76 -0.31 -4.04
CA LEU A 396 -18.17 0.09 -4.17
C LEU A 396 -19.09 -0.56 -3.12
N LYS A 397 -18.73 -1.74 -2.61
CA LYS A 397 -19.55 -2.48 -1.63
C LYS A 397 -19.37 -1.99 -0.18
N HIS A 398 -18.18 -1.49 0.17
CA HIS A 398 -17.82 -1.26 1.57
C HIS A 398 -17.61 0.22 1.94
N PHE A 399 -17.61 1.13 0.97
CA PHE A 399 -17.35 2.55 1.20
C PHE A 399 -18.57 3.40 0.88
N ARG A 400 -18.74 4.48 1.64
CA ARG A 400 -19.78 5.49 1.41
C ARG A 400 -19.48 6.29 0.15
N VAL A 401 -20.51 6.88 -0.43
CA VAL A 401 -20.40 7.67 -1.66
C VAL A 401 -19.37 8.80 -1.53
N ASP A 402 -19.37 9.50 -0.40
CA ASP A 402 -18.45 10.62 -0.15
C ASP A 402 -17.00 10.16 -0.02
N GLU A 403 -16.75 8.98 0.58
CA GLU A 403 -15.42 8.40 0.69
C GLU A 403 -14.87 7.99 -0.69
N ILE A 404 -15.74 7.42 -1.54
CA ILE A 404 -15.39 7.07 -2.92
C ILE A 404 -15.08 8.34 -3.73
N GLU A 405 -15.81 9.45 -3.50
CA GLU A 405 -15.51 10.74 -4.15
C GLU A 405 -14.10 11.23 -3.81
N VAL A 406 -13.69 11.16 -2.54
CA VAL A 406 -12.33 11.53 -2.10
C VAL A 406 -11.27 10.66 -2.78
N ILE A 407 -11.49 9.35 -2.85
CA ILE A 407 -10.56 8.42 -3.52
C ILE A 407 -10.48 8.72 -5.02
N CYS A 408 -11.62 9.01 -5.66
CA CYS A 408 -11.64 9.42 -7.06
C CYS A 408 -10.89 10.74 -7.26
N ALA A 409 -11.02 11.71 -6.36
CA ALA A 409 -10.27 12.96 -6.41
C ALA A 409 -8.75 12.72 -6.32
N HIS A 410 -8.30 11.81 -5.47
CA HIS A 410 -6.89 11.41 -5.39
C HIS A 410 -6.40 10.81 -6.72
N GLU A 411 -7.14 9.87 -7.30
CA GLU A 411 -6.77 9.25 -8.58
C GLU A 411 -6.77 10.25 -9.73
N VAL A 412 -7.74 11.17 -9.73
CA VAL A 412 -7.82 12.25 -10.72
C VAL A 412 -6.63 13.20 -10.60
N ALA A 413 -6.15 13.49 -9.38
CA ALA A 413 -4.97 14.31 -9.17
C ALA A 413 -3.74 13.75 -9.92
N HIS A 414 -3.55 12.44 -9.97
CA HIS A 414 -2.47 11.83 -10.76
C HIS A 414 -2.54 12.17 -12.26
N HIS A 415 -3.74 12.38 -12.81
CA HIS A 415 -3.91 12.86 -14.19
C HIS A 415 -3.61 14.36 -14.33
N CYS A 416 -4.04 15.19 -13.37
CA CYS A 416 -3.71 16.62 -13.31
C CYS A 416 -2.19 16.85 -13.27
N TYR A 417 -1.49 16.14 -12.39
CA TYR A 417 -0.03 16.27 -12.19
C TYR A 417 0.80 15.47 -13.19
N HIS A 418 0.15 14.83 -14.16
CA HIS A 418 0.80 14.10 -15.26
C HIS A 418 1.74 12.97 -14.80
N ASP A 419 1.46 12.33 -13.67
CA ASP A 419 2.35 11.34 -13.07
C ASP A 419 2.55 10.11 -13.95
N LEU A 420 1.51 9.71 -14.71
CA LEU A 420 1.62 8.61 -15.65
C LEU A 420 2.53 8.98 -16.85
N ARG A 421 2.48 10.22 -17.33
CA ARG A 421 3.35 10.71 -18.41
C ARG A 421 4.80 10.78 -17.94
N LYS A 422 5.04 11.35 -16.76
CA LYS A 422 6.38 11.38 -16.14
C LYS A 422 6.97 9.98 -16.03
N ARG A 423 6.20 9.03 -15.49
CA ARG A 423 6.62 7.62 -15.38
C ARG A 423 6.92 6.95 -16.73
N LEU A 424 6.14 7.27 -17.77
CA LEU A 424 6.40 6.76 -19.12
C LEU A 424 7.70 7.31 -19.71
N VAL A 425 7.93 8.62 -19.60
CA VAL A 425 9.17 9.27 -20.08
C VAL A 425 10.38 8.69 -19.35
N TRP A 426 10.32 8.57 -18.03
CA TRP A 426 11.37 7.94 -17.24
C TRP A 426 11.63 6.49 -17.69
N ALA A 427 10.59 5.70 -17.91
CA ALA A 427 10.75 4.31 -18.37
C ALA A 427 11.40 4.21 -19.75
N ILE A 428 11.01 5.05 -20.72
CA ILE A 428 11.61 5.09 -22.07
C ILE A 428 13.09 5.49 -22.00
N PHE A 429 13.41 6.48 -21.16
CA PHE A 429 14.77 6.96 -20.97
C PHE A 429 15.65 5.92 -20.26
N SER A 430 15.12 5.23 -19.25
CA SER A 430 15.81 4.12 -18.59
C SER A 430 16.10 2.98 -19.56
N ASP A 431 15.15 2.59 -20.42
CA ASP A 431 15.36 1.56 -21.44
C ASP A 431 16.48 1.96 -22.41
N LEU A 432 16.52 3.24 -22.82
CA LEU A 432 17.58 3.77 -23.69
C LEU A 432 18.96 3.61 -23.05
N ILE A 433 19.11 4.05 -21.80
CA ILE A 433 20.37 3.95 -21.07
C ILE A 433 20.79 2.50 -20.91
N ILE A 434 19.87 1.62 -20.52
CA ILE A 434 20.18 0.19 -20.32
C ILE A 434 20.67 -0.43 -21.63
N LEU A 435 19.95 -0.24 -22.74
CA LEU A 435 20.33 -0.79 -24.03
C LEU A 435 21.63 -0.18 -24.57
N LEU A 436 21.86 1.11 -24.36
CA LEU A 436 23.12 1.77 -24.72
C LEU A 436 24.30 1.22 -23.91
N CYS A 437 24.14 1.06 -22.60
CA CYS A 437 25.16 0.44 -21.75
C CYS A 437 25.45 -0.99 -22.19
N LEU A 438 24.41 -1.80 -22.50
CA LEU A 438 24.59 -3.15 -23.04
C LEU A 438 25.36 -3.13 -24.36
N HIS A 439 25.04 -2.21 -25.25
CA HIS A 439 25.77 -2.02 -26.50
C HIS A 439 27.24 -1.68 -26.27
N LEU A 440 27.55 -0.69 -25.42
CA LEU A 440 28.93 -0.27 -25.12
C LEU A 440 29.75 -1.38 -24.46
N ILE A 441 29.15 -2.16 -23.56
CA ILE A 441 29.82 -3.30 -22.93
C ILE A 441 30.06 -4.39 -23.97
N SER A 442 29.05 -4.73 -24.78
CA SER A 442 29.18 -5.74 -25.82
C SER A 442 30.26 -5.37 -26.85
N SER A 443 30.31 -4.13 -27.33
CA SER A 443 31.28 -3.67 -28.32
C SER A 443 32.70 -3.68 -27.79
N ARG A 444 32.91 -3.29 -26.52
CA ARG A 444 34.22 -3.39 -25.87
C ARG A 444 34.69 -4.83 -25.73
N LEU A 445 33.82 -5.75 -25.35
CA LEU A 445 34.17 -7.16 -25.24
C LEU A 445 34.47 -7.77 -26.60
N PHE A 446 33.70 -7.46 -27.65
CA PHE A 446 34.01 -7.92 -29.00
C PHE A 446 35.40 -7.46 -29.48
N ALA A 447 35.80 -6.23 -29.14
CA ALA A 447 37.11 -5.69 -29.49
C ALA A 447 38.26 -6.36 -28.72
N ILE A 448 38.05 -6.74 -27.46
CA ILE A 448 39.08 -7.40 -26.62
C ILE A 448 39.39 -8.83 -27.10
N TYR A 449 38.36 -9.54 -27.58
CA TYR A 449 38.46 -10.97 -27.88
C TYR A 449 38.52 -11.31 -29.39
N ASP A 450 38.67 -10.31 -30.25
CA ASP A 450 38.80 -10.46 -31.72
C ASP A 450 37.74 -11.36 -32.38
N ILE A 451 36.50 -11.28 -31.87
CA ILE A 451 35.37 -12.15 -32.25
C ILE A 451 34.77 -11.78 -33.63
N GLN A 452 35.32 -10.78 -34.33
CA GLN A 452 34.81 -10.34 -35.64
C GLN A 452 34.70 -11.49 -36.65
N TYR A 453 35.57 -12.50 -36.55
CA TYR A 453 35.63 -13.66 -37.46
C TYR A 453 34.46 -14.66 -37.34
N ILE A 454 33.74 -14.72 -36.22
CA ILE A 454 32.70 -15.76 -35.99
C ILE A 454 31.45 -15.53 -36.85
N TYR A 455 31.18 -14.29 -37.26
CA TYR A 455 30.00 -13.94 -38.06
C TYR A 455 30.32 -13.58 -39.52
N THR A 456 31.60 -13.38 -39.88
CA THR A 456 32.02 -12.92 -41.21
C THR A 456 32.45 -14.04 -42.18
N THR A 457 32.39 -15.30 -41.75
CA THR A 457 32.52 -16.50 -42.63
C THR A 457 31.27 -17.36 -42.49
#